data_AF-A0A420CFK2-F1
#
_entry.id   AF-A0A420CFK2-F1
#
_cell.length_a   1.000
_cell.length_b   1.000
_cell.length_c   1.000
_cell.angle_alpha   90.00
_cell.angle_beta   90.00
_cell.angle_gamma   90.00
#
_symmetry.space_group_name_H-M   'P 1'
#
loop_
_entity.id
_entity.type
_entity.pdbx_description
1 polymer ?
#
loop_
_entity_poly.entity_id
_entity_poly.type
_entity_poly.pdbx_seq_one_letter_code
_entity_poly.pdbx_strand_id
1 'polypeptide(L)'
;MTNAFDQALQKATGGYPVDTLIVTKNEDGEPEVSMFVLNADNQLLHVSYDPEGGIIFKTAQQDELLFSRQLLETIAKMQVSADRRWKELQRHWVDDKATWEGFEHLLDTPNIQ
;
A
#
# COMPACT_ATOMS: atom_id res chain seq x y z
N MET A 1 -2.85 15.20 -21.57
CA MET A 1 -3.12 16.28 -20.59
C MET A 1 -3.54 15.59 -19.30
N THR A 2 -2.68 15.60 -18.29
CA THR A 2 -3.00 15.12 -16.94
C THR A 2 -4.02 16.09 -16.35
N ASN A 3 -5.19 15.60 -15.94
CA ASN A 3 -6.22 16.48 -15.42
C ASN A 3 -5.88 16.89 -13.97
N ALA A 4 -6.55 17.92 -13.44
CA ALA A 4 -6.27 18.41 -12.08
C ALA A 4 -6.54 17.35 -10.98
N PHE A 5 -7.44 16.41 -11.23
CA PHE A 5 -7.73 15.30 -10.33
C PHE A 5 -6.56 14.31 -10.27
N ASP A 6 -6.00 13.92 -11.41
CA ASP A 6 -4.83 13.03 -11.49
C ASP A 6 -3.62 13.65 -10.78
N GLN A 7 -3.42 14.97 -10.92
CA GLN A 7 -2.36 15.69 -10.20
C GLN A 7 -2.60 15.74 -8.69
N ALA A 8 -3.85 15.94 -8.25
CA ALA A 8 -4.19 15.92 -6.83
C ALA A 8 -3.99 14.52 -6.24
N LEU A 9 -4.37 13.48 -6.98
CA LEU A 9 -4.20 12.09 -6.59
C LEU A 9 -2.72 11.70 -6.49
N GLN A 10 -1.90 12.09 -7.46
CA GLN A 10 -0.45 11.91 -7.42
C GLN A 10 0.17 12.58 -6.19
N LYS A 11 -0.25 13.80 -5.83
CA LYS A 11 0.24 14.46 -4.62
C LYS A 11 -0.22 13.76 -3.34
N ALA A 12 -1.49 13.36 -3.27
CA ALA A 12 -2.08 12.71 -2.09
C ALA A 12 -1.44 11.35 -1.78
N THR A 13 -0.99 10.64 -2.81
CA THR A 13 -0.29 9.35 -2.71
C THR A 13 1.24 9.51 -2.59
N GLY A 14 1.77 10.74 -2.56
CA GLY A 14 3.22 10.96 -2.58
C GLY A 14 3.91 10.55 -3.89
N GLY A 15 3.15 10.38 -4.97
CA GLY A 15 3.61 9.97 -6.29
C GLY A 15 3.44 8.48 -6.58
N TYR A 16 2.94 7.69 -5.63
CA TYR A 16 2.69 6.27 -5.86
C TYR A 16 1.43 6.03 -6.70
N PRO A 17 1.41 4.97 -7.54
CA PRO A 17 0.23 4.62 -8.30
C PRO A 17 -0.92 4.16 -7.40
N VAL A 18 -2.16 4.48 -7.80
CA VAL A 18 -3.38 3.86 -7.27
C VAL A 18 -3.64 2.50 -7.91
N ASP A 19 -4.44 1.69 -7.25
CA ASP A 19 -4.88 0.34 -7.65
C ASP A 19 -3.74 -0.64 -7.90
N THR A 20 -2.56 -0.34 -7.37
CA THR A 20 -1.32 -1.11 -7.54
C THR A 20 -0.68 -1.35 -6.19
N LEU A 21 -0.18 -2.56 -5.95
CA LEU A 21 0.63 -2.86 -4.78
C LEU A 21 1.99 -2.16 -4.87
N ILE A 22 2.40 -1.57 -3.77
CA ILE A 22 3.68 -0.92 -3.57
C ILE A 22 4.34 -1.46 -2.30
N VAL A 23 5.67 -1.44 -2.30
CA VAL A 23 6.50 -1.69 -1.12
C VAL A 23 7.16 -0.38 -0.71
N THR A 24 6.84 0.10 0.49
CA THR A 24 7.35 1.35 1.05
C THR A 24 7.96 1.11 2.43
N LYS A 25 8.42 2.18 3.10
CA LYS A 25 8.72 2.15 4.53
C LYS A 25 7.54 2.72 5.32
N ASN A 26 7.19 2.09 6.45
CA ASN A 26 6.23 2.64 7.41
C ASN A 26 6.88 3.75 8.27
N GLU A 27 6.16 4.25 9.27
CA GLU A 27 6.64 5.31 10.17
C GLU A 27 7.87 4.88 11.00
N ASP A 28 7.99 3.58 11.28
CA ASP A 28 9.12 2.99 12.02
C ASP A 28 10.32 2.66 11.10
N GLY A 29 10.19 2.92 9.79
CA GLY A 29 11.24 2.63 8.80
C GLY A 29 11.29 1.17 8.33
N GLU A 30 10.33 0.35 8.74
CA GLU A 30 10.18 -1.06 8.36
C GLU A 30 9.46 -1.20 7.01
N PRO A 31 9.66 -2.30 6.26
CA PRO A 31 8.93 -2.51 5.02
C PRO A 31 7.43 -2.59 5.25
N GLU A 32 6.67 -2.00 4.33
CA GLU A 32 5.22 -2.06 4.28
C GLU A 32 4.79 -2.45 2.87
N VAL A 33 3.98 -3.50 2.76
CA VAL A 33 3.28 -3.86 1.51
C VAL A 33 1.89 -3.25 1.56
N SER A 34 1.61 -2.30 0.67
CA SER A 34 0.36 -1.56 0.70
C SER A 34 -0.12 -1.18 -0.70
N MET A 35 -1.29 -0.57 -0.78
CA MET A 35 -1.80 0.06 -2.00
C MET A 35 -2.67 1.26 -1.65
N PHE A 36 -2.81 2.16 -2.62
CA PHE A 36 -3.81 3.22 -2.58
C PHE A 36 -4.99 2.86 -3.46
N VAL A 37 -6.21 3.05 -2.97
CA VAL A 37 -7.45 2.81 -3.73
C VAL A 37 -8.43 3.96 -3.52
N LEU A 38 -9.29 4.19 -4.50
CA LEU A 38 -10.42 5.09 -4.35
C LEU A 38 -11.67 4.29 -3.94
N ASN A 39 -12.36 4.77 -2.91
CA ASN A 39 -13.63 4.18 -2.50
C ASN A 39 -14.79 4.61 -3.41
N ALA A 40 -16.02 4.21 -3.07
CA ALA A 40 -17.20 4.54 -3.90
C ALA A 40 -17.45 6.06 -4.05
N ASP A 41 -16.96 6.86 -3.11
CA ASP A 41 -17.09 8.33 -3.08
C ASP A 41 -15.82 9.05 -3.56
N ASN A 42 -14.89 8.34 -4.19
CA ASN A 42 -13.56 8.86 -4.59
C ASN A 42 -12.72 9.36 -3.41
N GLN A 43 -12.95 8.86 -2.20
CA GLN A 43 -12.04 9.08 -1.09
C GLN A 43 -10.87 8.11 -1.22
N LEU A 44 -9.66 8.66 -1.05
CA LEU A 44 -8.44 7.87 -1.06
C LEU A 44 -8.34 7.05 0.23
N LEU A 45 -8.05 5.76 0.07
CA LEU A 45 -7.78 4.82 1.15
C LEU A 45 -6.39 4.26 0.99
N HIS A 46 -5.64 4.20 2.09
CA HIS A 46 -4.39 3.47 2.16
C HIS A 46 -4.67 2.10 2.79
N VAL A 47 -4.48 1.05 2.00
CA VAL A 47 -4.72 -0.34 2.41
C VAL A 47 -3.38 -1.02 2.59
N SER A 48 -3.07 -1.44 3.82
CA SER A 48 -1.87 -2.18 4.16
C SER A 48 -2.19 -3.66 4.30
N TYR A 49 -1.27 -4.50 3.86
CA TYR A 49 -1.36 -5.95 3.97
C TYR A 49 -0.31 -6.39 4.98
N ASP A 50 -0.71 -7.10 6.02
CA ASP A 50 0.25 -7.63 6.99
C ASP A 50 0.87 -8.96 6.48
N PRO A 51 2.00 -9.40 7.08
CA PRO A 51 2.66 -10.64 6.69
C PRO A 51 1.85 -11.93 6.96
N GLU A 52 0.83 -11.84 7.83
CA GLU A 52 0.01 -12.98 8.28
C GLU A 52 -1.28 -13.16 7.46
N GLY A 53 -1.55 -12.25 6.52
CA GLY A 53 -2.69 -12.30 5.62
C GLY A 53 -3.86 -11.37 6.01
N GLY A 54 -3.67 -10.51 7.00
CA GLY A 54 -4.63 -9.49 7.36
C GLY A 54 -4.54 -8.25 6.46
N ILE A 55 -5.69 -7.59 6.34
CA ILE A 55 -5.90 -6.40 5.50
C ILE A 55 -6.32 -5.26 6.41
N ILE A 56 -5.53 -4.20 6.43
CA ILE A 56 -5.68 -3.06 7.33
C ILE A 56 -6.02 -1.83 6.48
N PHE A 57 -7.15 -1.20 6.79
CA PHE A 57 -7.56 0.06 6.18
C PHE A 57 -7.08 1.20 7.07
N LYS A 58 -6.16 2.03 6.58
CA LYS A 58 -5.71 3.25 7.26
C LYS A 58 -6.59 4.41 6.83
N THR A 59 -7.47 4.85 7.72
CA THR A 59 -8.62 5.70 7.39
C THR A 59 -8.57 7.05 8.09
N ALA A 60 -7.36 7.56 8.37
CA ALA A 60 -7.16 8.74 9.21
C ALA A 60 -8.21 9.84 8.92
N GLN A 61 -9.10 10.08 9.88
CA GLN A 61 -10.15 11.11 9.87
C GLN A 61 -11.36 10.89 8.93
N GLN A 62 -11.70 9.65 8.58
CA GLN A 62 -12.95 9.35 7.86
C GLN A 62 -14.06 8.90 8.83
N ASP A 63 -15.15 9.66 8.88
CA ASP A 63 -16.32 9.36 9.71
C ASP A 63 -17.10 8.13 9.20
N GLU A 64 -17.16 7.96 7.87
CA GLU A 64 -17.84 6.87 7.20
C GLU A 64 -16.97 6.29 6.08
N LEU A 65 -17.07 4.98 5.88
CA LEU A 65 -16.34 4.24 4.85
C LEU A 65 -17.32 3.47 3.97
N LEU A 66 -17.39 3.85 2.69
CA LEU A 66 -18.23 3.17 1.72
C LEU A 66 -17.41 2.31 0.79
N PHE A 67 -17.62 1.00 0.88
CA PHE A 67 -17.01 0.03 0.01
C PHE A 67 -18.01 -0.51 -0.99
N SER A 68 -17.67 -0.41 -2.28
CA SER A 68 -18.35 -1.22 -3.29
C SER A 68 -17.88 -2.67 -3.17
N ARG A 69 -18.76 -3.62 -3.53
CA ARG A 69 -18.38 -5.03 -3.64
C ARG A 69 -17.16 -5.23 -4.54
N GLN A 70 -17.11 -4.53 -5.67
CA GLN A 70 -16.02 -4.62 -6.64
C GLN A 70 -14.68 -4.19 -6.01
N LEU A 71 -14.68 -3.14 -5.20
CA LEU A 71 -13.49 -2.69 -4.50
C LEU A 71 -12.99 -3.73 -3.49
N LEU A 72 -13.89 -4.29 -2.68
CA LEU A 72 -13.54 -5.35 -1.74
C LEU A 72 -12.96 -6.58 -2.45
N GLU A 73 -13.55 -6.97 -3.59
CA GLU A 73 -13.02 -8.07 -4.40
C GLU A 73 -11.64 -7.75 -4.99
N THR A 74 -11.38 -6.51 -5.42
CA THR A 74 -10.05 -6.08 -5.88
C THR A 74 -9.02 -6.16 -4.76
N ILE A 75 -9.34 -5.63 -3.59
CA ILE A 75 -8.46 -5.67 -2.41
C ILE A 75 -8.18 -7.12 -2.00
N ALA A 76 -9.20 -7.97 -1.92
CA ALA A 76 -9.04 -9.38 -1.59
C ALA A 76 -8.18 -10.14 -2.62
N LYS A 77 -8.31 -9.83 -3.92
CA LYS A 77 -7.45 -10.42 -4.97
C LYS A 77 -6.00 -9.99 -4.84
N MET A 78 -5.74 -8.77 -4.37
CA MET A 78 -4.38 -8.27 -4.18
C MET A 78 -3.64 -8.96 -3.03
N GLN A 79 -4.35 -9.58 -2.08
CA GLN A 79 -3.74 -10.38 -1.02
C GLN A 79 -2.73 -11.40 -1.55
N VAL A 80 -3.07 -12.13 -2.62
CA VAL A 80 -2.19 -13.16 -3.20
C VAL A 80 -0.86 -12.57 -3.68
N SER A 81 -0.89 -11.34 -4.20
CA SER A 81 0.29 -10.63 -4.66
C SER A 81 1.04 -10.00 -3.48
N ALA A 82 0.33 -9.52 -2.46
CA ALA A 82 0.93 -9.01 -1.23
C ALA A 82 1.69 -10.11 -0.48
N ASP A 83 1.11 -11.32 -0.37
CA ASP A 83 1.76 -12.50 0.22
C ASP A 83 3.08 -12.84 -0.48
N ARG A 84 3.13 -12.65 -1.81
CA ARG A 84 4.37 -12.89 -2.58
C ARG A 84 5.43 -11.84 -2.26
N ARG A 85 5.04 -10.57 -2.15
CA ARG A 85 5.96 -9.49 -1.74
C ARG A 85 6.47 -9.72 -0.32
N TRP A 86 5.60 -10.11 0.61
CA TRP A 86 6.01 -10.45 1.98
C TRP A 86 6.96 -11.64 2.04
N LYS A 87 6.74 -12.69 1.25
CA LYS A 87 7.68 -13.83 1.16
C LYS A 87 9.07 -13.43 0.64
N GLU A 88 9.14 -12.43 -0.22
CA GLU A 88 10.41 -11.86 -0.69
C GLU A 88 11.07 -11.03 0.41
N LEU A 89 10.31 -10.11 1.02
CA LEU A 89 10.75 -9.29 2.14
C LEU A 89 11.26 -10.12 3.30
N GLN A 90 10.59 -11.22 3.68
CA GLN A 90 10.95 -12.08 4.81
C GLN A 90 12.40 -12.58 4.78
N ARG A 91 13.03 -12.63 3.59
CA ARG A 91 14.45 -12.98 3.43
C ARG A 91 15.42 -11.94 4.01
N HIS A 92 14.91 -10.75 4.30
CA HIS A 92 15.61 -9.60 4.85
C HIS A 92 15.34 -9.40 6.34
N TRP A 93 14.55 -10.28 6.96
CA TRP A 93 14.39 -10.30 8.40
C TRP A 93 15.62 -10.94 9.05
N VAL A 94 16.15 -10.28 10.08
CA VAL A 94 17.35 -10.68 10.80
C VAL A 94 16.97 -11.07 12.23
N ASP A 95 16.78 -12.37 12.45
CA ASP A 95 16.19 -12.93 13.69
C ASP A 95 16.94 -12.54 14.97
N ASP A 96 18.26 -12.47 14.94
CA ASP A 96 19.10 -12.15 16.11
C ASP A 96 19.00 -10.67 16.51
N LYS A 97 18.69 -9.79 15.56
CA LYS A 97 18.50 -8.36 15.77
C LYS A 97 17.03 -7.96 15.89
N ALA A 98 16.11 -8.88 15.57
CA ALA A 98 14.69 -8.61 15.42
C ALA A 98 14.41 -7.35 14.57
N THR A 99 15.06 -7.27 13.40
CA THR A 99 14.94 -6.10 12.50
C THR A 99 15.08 -6.46 11.03
N TRP A 100 14.77 -5.51 10.16
CA TRP A 100 14.85 -5.65 8.70
C TRP A 100 16.15 -5.02 8.15
N GLU A 101 16.92 -5.76 7.34
CA GLU A 101 18.16 -5.26 6.73
C GLU A 101 18.27 -5.60 5.23
N GLY A 102 18.65 -4.61 4.41
CA GLY A 102 19.00 -4.82 3.00
C GLY A 102 17.81 -4.97 2.03
N PHE A 103 16.59 -4.67 2.48
CA PHE A 103 15.37 -4.71 1.67
C PHE A 103 15.18 -3.45 0.81
N GLU A 104 16.03 -2.43 0.94
CA GLU A 104 15.88 -1.13 0.29
C GLU A 104 15.72 -1.19 -1.23
N HIS A 105 16.33 -2.19 -1.86
CA HIS A 105 16.24 -2.42 -3.31
C HIS A 105 14.89 -2.99 -3.76
N LEU A 106 14.05 -3.46 -2.82
CA LEU A 106 12.70 -3.95 -3.05
C LEU A 106 11.66 -2.82 -2.94
N LEU A 107 12.05 -1.62 -2.50
CA LEU A 107 11.17 -0.48 -2.37
C LEU A 107 10.78 0.04 -3.75
N ASP A 108 9.48 0.32 -3.91
CA ASP A 108 8.97 0.96 -5.11
C ASP A 108 9.31 2.46 -5.11
N THR A 109 9.60 2.99 -6.29
CA THR A 109 9.90 4.42 -6.48
C THR A 109 8.63 5.17 -6.85
N PRO A 110 8.28 6.29 -6.18
CA PRO A 110 7.14 7.10 -6.57
C PRO A 110 7.38 7.71 -7.96
N ASN A 111 6.32 7.78 -8.76
CA ASN A 111 6.34 8.45 -10.06
C ASN A 111 6.12 9.94 -9.85
N ILE A 112 7.18 10.66 -9.50
CA ILE A 112 7.17 12.11 -9.34
C ILE A 112 7.48 12.73 -10.70
N GLN A 113 6.45 13.18 -11.42
CA GLN A 113 6.59 14.00 -12.63
C GLN A 113 6.24 15.45 -12.32
#